data_AF-A0A8C3LX60-F1
#
_entry.id   AF-A0A8C3LX60-F1
#
_cell.length_a   1.000
_cell.length_b   1.000
_cell.length_c   1.000
_cell.angle_alpha   90.00
_cell.angle_beta   90.00
_cell.angle_gamma   90.00
#
_symmetry.space_group_name_H-M   'P 1'
#
loop_
_entity.id
_entity.type
_entity.pdbx_description
1 polymer ?
#
loop_
_entity_poly.entity_id
_entity_poly.type
_entity_poly.pdbx_seq_one_letter_code
_entity_poly.pdbx_strand_id
1 'polypeptide(L)'
;MTKSNSNSNKEFNCWGNHDKDKVIFNLRNMTASQTDIYFCKIEAMYPPPYVYNEKSNGTVIHVRETPIQTREPESATSYWVMVAVTGLLGFYSMLITAVFIIYRQKSKRNRYRQSDYMNMTPRHPPHQKNKGYPSYAPTRDYTAYRSWQP
;
A
#
# COMPACT_ATOMS: atom_id res chain seq x y z
N MET A 1 0.26 50.07 -10.01
CA MET A 1 1.08 48.84 -9.97
C MET A 1 1.66 48.65 -11.36
N THR A 2 2.83 49.23 -11.63
CA THR A 2 3.42 49.34 -12.96
C THR A 2 4.46 48.22 -13.16
N LYS A 3 4.12 47.28 -14.05
CA LYS A 3 4.92 46.14 -14.50
C LYS A 3 6.00 46.65 -15.47
N SER A 4 7.24 46.86 -15.04
CA SER A 4 8.34 47.12 -15.98
C SER A 4 9.04 45.80 -16.32
N ASN A 5 9.06 45.47 -17.62
CA ASN A 5 9.73 44.29 -18.15
C ASN A 5 11.05 44.76 -18.76
N SER A 6 12.18 44.52 -18.10
CA SER A 6 13.49 44.87 -18.66
C SER A 6 14.02 43.68 -19.48
N ASN A 7 14.13 43.89 -20.79
CA ASN A 7 14.75 42.94 -21.72
C ASN A 7 16.26 42.95 -21.49
N SER A 8 16.72 42.14 -20.53
CA SER A 8 18.13 41.81 -20.36
C SER A 8 18.45 40.64 -21.29
N ASN A 9 19.56 40.71 -22.04
CA ASN A 9 20.09 39.63 -22.89
C ASN A 9 20.51 38.37 -22.10
N LYS A 10 20.03 38.21 -20.87
CA LYS A 10 20.27 37.09 -19.97
C LYS A 10 18.95 36.39 -19.74
N GLU A 11 18.96 35.08 -19.95
CA GLU A 11 17.82 34.16 -19.93
C GLU A 11 17.29 33.92 -18.50
N PHE A 12 16.90 34.97 -17.78
CA PHE A 12 16.25 34.86 -16.46
C PHE A 12 15.11 35.87 -16.33
N ASN A 13 14.09 35.51 -15.56
CA ASN A 13 12.92 36.34 -15.35
C ASN A 13 13.21 37.37 -14.25
N CYS A 14 13.07 38.66 -14.57
CA CYS A 14 13.26 39.75 -13.62
C CYS A 14 11.94 40.47 -13.33
N TRP A 15 11.64 40.69 -12.05
CA TRP A 15 10.49 41.46 -11.62
C TRP A 15 10.86 42.56 -10.62
N GLY A 16 10.63 43.82 -10.98
CA GLY A 16 10.88 44.97 -10.11
C GLY A 16 9.62 45.42 -9.36
N ASN A 17 9.70 45.53 -8.03
CA ASN A 17 8.74 46.26 -7.21
C ASN A 17 9.41 47.51 -6.64
N HIS A 18 8.71 48.65 -6.70
CA HIS A 18 9.15 49.88 -6.06
C HIS A 18 8.37 50.07 -4.76
N ASP A 19 9.08 50.26 -3.64
CA ASP A 19 8.51 50.59 -2.34
C ASP A 19 9.18 51.86 -1.82
N LYS A 20 8.44 52.98 -1.79
CA LYS A 20 8.83 54.31 -1.31
C LYS A 20 10.26 54.77 -1.66
N ASP A 21 11.27 54.30 -0.93
CA ASP A 21 12.70 54.64 -1.03
C ASP A 21 13.57 53.53 -1.65
N LYS A 22 13.01 52.36 -1.96
CA LYS A 22 13.72 51.15 -2.39
C LYS A 22 13.12 50.54 -3.64
N VAL A 23 14.00 49.92 -4.43
CA VAL A 23 13.62 49.10 -5.58
C VAL A 23 14.06 47.67 -5.30
N ILE A 24 13.10 46.74 -5.31
CA ILE A 24 13.31 45.32 -5.05
C ILE A 24 13.24 44.58 -6.38
N PHE A 25 14.35 43.99 -6.79
CA PHE A 25 14.43 43.12 -7.96
C PHE A 25 14.28 41.65 -7.53
N ASN A 26 13.28 40.97 -8.07
CA ASN A 26 13.05 39.54 -7.89
C ASN A 26 13.54 38.81 -9.13
N LEU A 27 14.64 38.08 -9.00
CA LEU A 27 15.20 37.27 -10.07
C LEU A 27 14.69 35.83 -9.93
N ARG A 28 14.14 35.27 -11.01
CA ARG A 28 13.64 33.89 -11.11
C ARG A 28 14.27 33.19 -12.30
N ASN A 29 14.34 31.87 -12.25
CA ASN A 29 14.94 31.03 -13.29
C ASN A 29 16.40 31.41 -13.60
N MET A 30 17.18 31.72 -12.57
CA MET A 30 18.62 31.90 -12.75
C MET A 30 19.33 30.54 -12.84
N THR A 31 20.37 30.48 -13.65
CA THR A 31 21.23 29.29 -13.79
C THR A 31 22.53 29.48 -13.00
N ALA A 32 23.22 28.41 -12.58
CA ALA A 32 24.48 28.56 -11.82
C ALA A 32 25.60 29.26 -12.61
N SER A 33 25.58 29.18 -13.94
CA SER A 33 26.46 29.96 -14.83
C SER A 33 26.28 31.48 -14.70
N GLN A 34 25.17 31.93 -14.12
CA GLN A 34 24.85 33.35 -13.87
C GLN A 34 25.24 33.77 -12.45
N THR A 35 26.03 32.95 -11.73
CA THR A 35 26.65 33.34 -10.47
C THR A 35 27.69 34.43 -10.71
N ASP A 36 27.42 35.63 -10.23
CA ASP A 36 28.31 36.78 -10.43
C ASP A 36 27.98 37.89 -9.41
N ILE A 37 28.70 39.00 -9.49
CA ILE A 37 28.48 40.22 -8.72
C ILE A 37 27.49 41.11 -9.48
N TYR A 38 26.37 41.41 -8.84
CA TYR A 38 25.30 42.24 -9.38
C TYR A 38 25.38 43.65 -8.79
N PHE A 39 25.31 44.68 -9.64
CA PHE A 39 25.37 46.08 -9.22
C PHE A 39 24.02 46.76 -9.43
N CYS A 40 23.53 47.42 -8.38
CA CYS A 40 22.36 48.28 -8.49
C CYS A 40 22.79 49.64 -9.05
N LYS A 41 22.13 50.07 -10.13
CA LYS A 41 22.32 51.36 -10.78
C LYS A 41 20.99 52.11 -10.81
N ILE A 42 20.99 53.35 -10.35
CA ILE A 42 19.82 54.24 -10.37
C ILE A 42 20.23 55.59 -10.95
N GLU A 43 19.38 56.10 -11.84
CA GLU A 43 19.54 57.37 -12.53
C GLU A 43 18.20 58.10 -12.45
N ALA A 44 18.19 59.28 -11.85
CA ALA A 44 17.02 60.14 -11.72
C ALA A 44 17.18 61.33 -12.67
N MET A 45 16.31 61.41 -13.68
CA MET A 45 16.31 62.48 -14.68
C MET A 45 15.35 63.62 -14.35
N TYR A 46 14.25 63.30 -13.64
CA TYR A 46 13.21 64.26 -13.30
C TYR A 46 12.75 64.06 -11.85
N PRO A 47 12.53 65.16 -11.08
CA PRO A 47 12.77 66.55 -11.46
C PRO A 47 14.28 66.86 -11.58
N PRO A 48 14.71 67.75 -12.49
CA PRO A 48 16.09 68.21 -12.56
C PRO A 48 16.55 68.75 -11.19
N PRO A 49 17.82 68.55 -10.77
CA PRO A 49 18.99 68.13 -11.55
C PRO A 49 19.14 66.61 -11.74
N TYR A 50 19.93 66.20 -12.73
CA TYR A 50 20.27 64.79 -12.96
C TYR A 50 21.10 64.24 -11.78
N VAL A 51 20.60 63.18 -11.15
CA VAL A 51 21.29 62.49 -10.05
C VAL A 51 21.52 61.04 -10.47
N TYR A 52 22.75 60.56 -10.30
CA TYR A 52 23.12 59.18 -10.54
C TYR A 52 23.94 58.64 -9.37
N ASN A 53 23.82 57.34 -9.08
CA ASN A 53 24.68 56.70 -8.10
C ASN A 53 25.99 56.25 -8.75
N GLU A 54 27.12 56.73 -8.24
CA GLU A 54 28.45 56.56 -8.86
C GLU A 54 28.95 55.11 -8.87
N LYS A 55 28.68 54.31 -7.84
CA LYS A 55 28.87 52.85 -7.81
C LYS A 55 28.32 52.28 -6.50
N SER A 56 27.64 51.14 -6.58
CA SER A 56 27.32 50.33 -5.40
C SER A 56 28.45 49.31 -5.16
N ASN A 57 28.59 48.82 -3.93
CA ASN A 57 29.55 47.75 -3.59
C ASN A 57 29.22 46.40 -4.29
N GLY A 58 28.07 46.34 -4.97
CA GLY A 58 27.57 45.13 -5.61
C GLY A 58 27.05 44.11 -4.59
N THR A 59 26.46 43.04 -5.10
CA THR A 59 26.00 41.91 -4.31
C THR A 59 26.36 40.64 -5.05
N VAL A 60 27.10 39.76 -4.39
CA VAL A 60 27.45 38.45 -4.97
C VAL A 60 26.24 37.55 -4.87
N ILE A 61 25.64 37.20 -6.01
CA ILE A 61 24.53 36.25 -6.08
C ILE A 61 25.13 34.91 -6.49
N HIS A 62 25.22 33.99 -5.54
CA HIS A 62 25.64 32.63 -5.80
C HIS A 62 24.43 31.73 -6.02
N VAL A 63 24.15 31.43 -7.28
CA VAL A 63 23.10 30.49 -7.67
C VAL A 63 23.70 29.10 -7.56
N ARG A 64 23.30 28.36 -6.53
CA ARG A 64 23.65 26.95 -6.45
C ARG A 64 22.88 26.23 -7.55
N GLU A 65 23.61 25.51 -8.39
CA GLU A 65 23.03 24.38 -9.09
C GLU A 65 22.50 23.47 -7.98
N THR A 66 21.18 23.48 -7.79
CA THR A 66 20.54 22.31 -7.21
C THR A 66 20.88 21.22 -8.22
N PRO A 67 21.76 20.25 -7.91
CA PRO A 67 21.77 19.04 -8.71
C PRO A 67 20.32 18.64 -8.74
N ILE A 68 19.76 18.46 -9.94
CA ILE A 68 18.39 17.97 -10.12
C ILE A 68 18.24 16.93 -9.04
N GLN A 69 17.42 17.23 -8.03
CA GLN A 69 17.06 16.24 -7.06
C GLN A 69 16.21 15.32 -7.91
N THR A 70 16.89 14.38 -8.58
CA THR A 70 16.33 13.17 -9.12
C THR A 70 15.39 12.75 -8.04
N ARG A 71 14.08 12.92 -8.27
CA ARG A 71 13.00 12.69 -7.31
C ARG A 71 13.43 11.71 -6.21
N GLU A 72 13.95 12.21 -5.10
CA GLU A 72 14.30 11.38 -3.96
C GLU A 72 13.43 11.81 -2.80
N PRO A 73 12.17 11.36 -2.85
CA PRO A 73 11.56 10.69 -1.71
C PRO A 73 11.07 9.28 -2.11
N GLU A 74 11.60 8.69 -3.19
CA GLU A 74 11.17 7.38 -3.68
C GLU A 74 11.72 6.24 -2.82
N SER A 75 12.86 6.38 -2.13
CA SER A 75 13.49 5.28 -1.38
C SER A 75 12.71 4.87 -0.12
N ALA A 76 12.24 5.84 0.67
CA ALA A 76 11.38 5.58 1.82
C ALA A 76 10.02 5.03 1.37
N THR A 77 9.42 5.64 0.35
CA THR A 77 8.11 5.26 -0.17
C THR A 77 8.14 3.86 -0.81
N SER A 78 9.20 3.52 -1.56
CA SER A 78 9.38 2.21 -2.16
C SER A 78 9.56 1.11 -1.11
N TYR A 79 10.26 1.38 -0.02
CA TYR A 79 10.46 0.41 1.05
C TYR A 79 9.13 0.06 1.73
N TRP A 80 8.33 1.06 2.09
CA TRP A 80 7.00 0.84 2.68
C TRP A 80 6.05 0.12 1.72
N VAL A 81 6.13 0.40 0.41
CA VAL A 81 5.38 -0.33 -0.62
C VAL A 81 5.80 -1.80 -0.68
N MET A 82 7.10 -2.09 -0.67
CA MET A 82 7.61 -3.47 -0.67
C MET A 82 7.20 -4.23 0.60
N VAL A 83 7.25 -3.58 1.77
CA VAL A 83 6.79 -4.16 3.03
C VAL A 83 5.28 -4.43 2.99
N ALA A 84 4.48 -3.50 2.48
CA ALA A 84 3.03 -3.66 2.36
C ALA A 84 2.65 -4.81 1.41
N VAL A 85 3.29 -4.89 0.24
CA VAL A 85 3.07 -5.96 -0.75
C VAL A 85 3.46 -7.32 -0.18
N THR A 86 4.62 -7.41 0.47
CA THR A 86 5.10 -8.66 1.09
C THR A 86 4.19 -9.08 2.24
N GLY A 87 3.72 -8.13 3.06
CA GLY A 87 2.75 -8.37 4.12
C GLY A 87 1.45 -8.96 3.58
N LEU A 88 0.81 -8.29 2.61
CA LEU A 88 -0.43 -8.75 1.99
C LEU A 88 -0.31 -10.16 1.41
N LEU A 89 0.77 -10.43 0.68
CA LEU A 89 1.01 -11.74 0.07
C LEU A 89 1.24 -12.84 1.12
N GLY A 90 2.03 -12.53 2.15
CA GLY A 90 2.30 -13.44 3.27
C GLY A 90 1.03 -13.76 4.07
N PHE A 91 0.23 -12.76 4.40
CA PHE A 91 -1.06 -12.94 5.07
C PHE A 91 -2.02 -13.79 4.24
N TYR A 92 -2.12 -13.54 2.94
CA TYR A 92 -2.99 -14.32 2.04
C TYR A 92 -2.56 -15.79 1.98
N SER A 93 -1.26 -16.05 1.87
CA SER A 93 -0.69 -17.41 1.91
C SER A 93 -0.96 -18.11 3.24
N MET A 94 -0.83 -17.38 4.37
CA MET A 94 -1.13 -17.91 5.71
C MET A 94 -2.61 -18.29 5.86
N LEU A 95 -3.53 -17.48 5.35
CA LEU A 95 -4.97 -17.78 5.40
C LEU A 95 -5.32 -19.03 4.58
N ILE A 96 -4.79 -19.16 3.37
CA ILE A 96 -5.02 -20.34 2.51
C ILE A 96 -4.50 -21.60 3.20
N THR A 97 -3.26 -21.56 3.72
CA THR A 97 -2.66 -22.71 4.41
C THR A 97 -3.42 -23.07 5.67
N ALA A 98 -3.89 -22.10 6.46
CA ALA A 98 -4.72 -22.35 7.65
C ALA A 98 -6.04 -23.05 7.29
N VAL A 99 -6.76 -22.56 6.28
CA VAL A 99 -8.00 -23.20 5.79
C VAL A 99 -7.75 -24.63 5.34
N PHE A 100 -6.66 -24.87 4.61
CA PHE A 100 -6.29 -26.21 4.16
C PHE A 100 -5.97 -27.15 5.33
N ILE A 101 -5.26 -26.67 6.36
CA ILE A 101 -4.97 -27.44 7.58
C ILE A 101 -6.25 -27.79 8.33
N ILE A 102 -7.17 -26.83 8.51
CA ILE A 102 -8.45 -27.05 9.20
C ILE A 102 -9.27 -28.11 8.44
N TYR A 103 -9.35 -28.00 7.12
CA TYR A 103 -10.06 -28.99 6.30
C TYR A 103 -9.43 -30.38 6.42
N ARG A 104 -8.10 -30.46 6.36
CA ARG A 104 -7.36 -31.71 6.48
C ARG A 104 -7.52 -32.33 7.88
N GLN A 105 -7.49 -31.53 8.94
CA GLN A 105 -7.75 -31.98 10.30
C GLN A 105 -9.19 -32.46 10.48
N LYS A 106 -10.18 -31.74 9.94
CA LYS A 106 -11.60 -32.14 9.96
C LYS A 106 -11.82 -33.44 9.18
N SER A 107 -11.22 -33.58 8.00
CA SER A 107 -11.26 -34.81 7.21
C SER A 107 -10.63 -36.00 7.95
N LYS A 108 -9.45 -35.80 8.56
CA LYS A 108 -8.82 -36.82 9.42
C LYS A 108 -9.70 -37.18 10.62
N ARG A 109 -10.28 -36.20 11.31
CA ARG A 109 -11.19 -36.43 12.45
C ARG A 109 -12.45 -37.20 12.04
N ASN A 110 -13.01 -36.89 10.87
CA ASN A 110 -14.15 -37.63 10.31
C ASN A 110 -13.78 -39.08 9.98
N ARG A 111 -12.58 -39.32 9.41
CA ARG A 111 -12.04 -40.67 9.18
C ARG A 111 -11.92 -41.47 10.48
N TYR A 112 -11.35 -40.88 11.54
CA TYR A 112 -11.24 -41.53 12.86
C TYR A 112 -12.61 -41.80 13.50
N ARG A 113 -13.59 -40.90 13.34
CA ARG A 113 -14.96 -41.13 13.83
C ARG A 113 -15.69 -42.25 13.10
N GLN A 114 -15.42 -42.45 11.81
CA GLN A 114 -16.02 -43.55 11.04
C GLN A 114 -15.43 -44.92 11.36
N SER A 115 -14.21 -45.01 11.90
CA SER A 115 -13.60 -46.30 12.26
C SER A 115 -14.13 -46.90 13.57
N ASP A 116 -14.77 -46.12 14.45
CA ASP A 116 -15.16 -46.55 15.80
C ASP A 116 -16.58 -47.14 15.90
N TYR A 117 -17.36 -47.16 14.82
CA TYR A 117 -18.68 -47.80 14.83
C TYR A 117 -18.88 -48.67 13.59
N MET A 118 -18.21 -49.82 13.58
CA MET A 118 -18.68 -50.94 12.77
C MET A 118 -19.72 -51.67 13.61
N ASN A 119 -20.99 -51.56 13.22
CA ASN A 119 -22.06 -52.41 13.71
C ASN A 119 -21.68 -53.86 13.39
N MET A 120 -21.03 -54.55 14.33
CA MET A 120 -20.73 -55.95 14.20
C MET A 120 -22.07 -56.68 14.30
N THR A 121 -22.61 -57.10 13.16
CA THR A 121 -23.63 -58.15 13.17
C THR A 121 -23.04 -59.33 13.95
N PRO A 122 -23.76 -59.90 14.94
CA PRO A 122 -23.19 -60.92 15.80
C PRO A 122 -22.70 -62.10 14.95
N ARG A 123 -21.39 -62.36 14.94
CA ARG A 123 -20.84 -63.51 14.23
C ARG A 123 -21.34 -64.78 14.94
N HIS A 124 -22.11 -65.59 14.23
CA HIS A 124 -22.52 -66.91 14.70
C HIS A 124 -21.26 -67.77 14.95
N PRO A 125 -21.10 -68.41 16.12
CA PRO A 125 -19.93 -69.22 16.41
C PRO A 125 -19.89 -70.48 15.52
N PRO A 126 -18.69 -70.97 15.10
CA PRO A 126 -18.58 -71.86 13.95
C PRO A 126 -18.91 -73.34 14.25
N HIS A 127 -19.11 -73.73 15.51
CA HIS A 127 -19.39 -75.12 15.85
C HIS A 127 -20.12 -75.26 17.19
N GLN A 128 -21.44 -75.43 17.14
CA GLN A 128 -22.17 -76.26 18.10
C GLN A 128 -23.15 -77.14 17.34
N LYS A 129 -22.69 -78.35 16.98
CA LYS A 129 -23.58 -79.46 16.66
C LYS A 129 -24.36 -79.82 17.93
N ASN A 130 -25.68 -79.98 17.78
CA ASN A 130 -26.60 -80.63 18.70
C ASN A 130 -26.57 -80.16 20.17
N LYS A 131 -27.30 -79.08 20.47
CA LYS A 131 -27.96 -78.93 21.77
C LYS A 131 -29.38 -78.43 21.53
N GLY A 132 -30.35 -79.15 22.09
CA GLY A 132 -31.77 -78.88 21.96
C GLY A 132 -32.11 -77.45 22.35
N TYR A 133 -33.07 -76.86 21.64
CA TYR A 133 -33.58 -75.52 21.91
C TYR A 133 -34.00 -75.40 23.38
N PRO A 134 -33.47 -74.44 24.16
CA PRO A 134 -34.09 -74.08 25.42
C PRO A 134 -35.44 -73.40 25.13
N SER A 135 -36.48 -73.96 25.75
CA SER A 135 -37.91 -73.70 25.54
C SER A 135 -38.41 -72.32 26.01
N TYR A 136 -37.63 -71.26 25.86
CA TYR A 136 -37.95 -69.92 26.39
C TYR A 136 -38.14 -68.84 25.32
N ALA A 137 -37.76 -69.07 24.06
CA ALA A 137 -38.04 -68.11 23.00
C ALA A 137 -39.52 -68.21 22.59
N PRO A 138 -40.33 -67.15 22.78
CA PRO A 138 -41.73 -67.19 22.37
C PRO A 138 -41.78 -67.25 20.84
N THR A 139 -42.39 -68.30 20.29
CA THR A 139 -42.74 -68.36 18.86
C THR A 139 -43.68 -67.21 18.57
N ARG A 140 -43.16 -66.18 17.89
CA ARG A 140 -43.93 -65.02 17.44
C ARG A 140 -44.91 -65.51 16.39
N ASP A 141 -46.19 -65.59 16.75
CA ASP A 141 -47.26 -66.05 15.88
C ASP A 141 -47.57 -64.95 14.84
N TYR A 142 -47.08 -65.11 13.61
CA TYR A 142 -47.28 -64.13 12.52
C TYR A 142 -48.65 -64.26 11.83
N THR A 143 -49.55 -65.09 12.35
CA THR A 143 -50.85 -65.35 11.74
C THR A 143 -51.94 -64.33 12.10
N ALA A 144 -51.66 -63.35 12.97
CA ALA A 144 -52.67 -62.42 13.48
C ALA A 144 -52.94 -61.13 12.65
N TYR A 145 -52.28 -60.92 11.51
CA TYR A 145 -52.50 -59.69 10.69
C TYR A 145 -52.89 -59.96 9.23
N ARG A 146 -53.31 -61.19 8.89
CA ARG A 146 -53.97 -61.49 7.60
C ARG A 146 -55.48 -61.73 7.77
N SER A 147 -56.16 -60.71 8.27
CA SER A 147 -57.60 -60.45 8.10
C SER A 147 -57.72 -58.97 8.43
N TRP A 148 -58.04 -58.08 7.49
CA TRP A 148 -59.25 -57.93 6.70
C TRP A 148 -58.83 -57.31 5.35
N GLN A 149 -58.98 -57.98 4.20
CA GLN A 149 -60.18 -58.19 3.37
C GLN A 149 -60.56 -56.98 2.47
N PRO A 150 -61.22 -57.26 1.33
CA PRO A 150 -60.96 -56.69 0.00
C PRO A 150 -61.68 -55.39 -0.34
#